data_AF-A0A9D7K3L7-F1
#
_entry.id   AF-A0A9D7K3L7-F1
#
_cell.length_a   1.000
_cell.length_b   1.000
_cell.length_c   1.000
_cell.angle_alpha   90.00
_cell.angle_beta   90.00
_cell.angle_gamma   90.00
#
_symmetry.space_group_name_H-M   'P 1'
#
loop_
_entity.id
_entity.type
_entity.pdbx_description
1 polymer ?
#
loop_
_entity_poly.entity_id
_entity_poly.type
_entity_poly.pdbx_seq_one_letter_code
_entity_poly.pdbx_strand_id
1 'polypeptide(L)' 'MAKPPKPLTYEEHLDEVTTQITEIYTIEDDEAIRMVMAAQEAEYFSGHDDDPSICTLERAGVDARWVFDHYGRKRQKQH' A
#
# COMPACT_ATOMS: atom_id res chain seq x y z
N MET A 1 18.13 -25.62 1.66
CA MET A 1 16.98 -24.86 1.15
C MET A 1 16.93 -23.55 1.90
N ALA A 2 16.97 -22.40 1.21
CA ALA A 2 16.78 -21.11 1.87
C ALA A 2 15.34 -21.06 2.41
N LYS A 3 15.17 -20.62 3.66
CA LYS A 3 13.84 -20.40 4.22
C LYS A 3 13.15 -19.32 3.36
N PRO A 4 11.85 -19.47 3.05
CA PRO A 4 11.12 -18.40 2.39
C PRO A 4 11.25 -17.12 3.25
N PRO A 5 11.32 -15.93 2.63
CA PRO A 5 11.37 -14.68 3.37
C PRO A 5 10.17 -14.61 4.31
N LYS A 6 10.41 -14.13 5.53
CA LYS A 6 9.36 -13.95 6.53
C LYS A 6 8.35 -12.92 5.98
N PRO A 7 7.04 -13.18 6.06
CA PRO A 7 6.05 -12.16 5.76
C PRO A 7 6.20 -10.94 6.68
N LEU A 8 5.90 -9.77 6.15
CA LEU A 8 5.77 -8.52 6.89
C LEU A 8 4.58 -8.60 7.84
N THR A 9 4.65 -7.90 8.97
CA THR A 9 3.43 -7.64 9.75
C THR A 9 2.48 -6.73 8.96
N TYR A 10 1.21 -6.66 9.38
CA TYR A 10 0.22 -5.79 8.75
C TYR A 10 0.69 -4.32 8.69
N GLU A 11 1.20 -3.80 9.80
CA GLU A 11 1.72 -2.42 9.86
C GLU A 11 2.97 -2.21 9.00
N GLU A 12 3.92 -3.16 9.02
CA GLU A 12 5.09 -3.11 8.13
C GLU A 12 4.69 -3.18 6.65
N HIS A 13 3.60 -3.92 6.32
CA HIS A 13 3.07 -3.97 4.96
C HIS A 13 2.47 -2.63 4.54
N LEU A 14 1.69 -1.97 5.39
CA LEU A 14 1.11 -0.66 5.09
C LEU A 14 2.18 0.44 4.96
N ASP A 15 3.21 0.39 5.80
CA ASP A 15 4.36 1.30 5.71
C ASP A 15 5.14 1.07 4.41
N GLU A 16 5.35 -0.18 4.02
CA GLU A 16 6.00 -0.55 2.76
C GLU A 16 5.15 -0.14 1.53
N VAL A 17 3.83 -0.33 1.56
CA VAL A 17 2.92 0.17 0.52
C VAL A 17 3.03 1.68 0.39
N THR A 18 3.05 2.40 1.52
CA THR A 18 3.18 3.86 1.53
C THR A 18 4.52 4.30 0.94
N THR A 19 5.62 3.68 1.39
CA THR A 19 6.98 3.92 0.89
C THR A 19 7.08 3.69 -0.61
N GLN A 20 6.52 2.59 -1.12
CA GLN A 20 6.54 2.33 -2.57
C GLN A 20 5.69 3.34 -3.36
N ILE A 21 4.59 3.86 -2.80
CA ILE A 21 3.83 4.94 -3.46
C ILE A 21 4.69 6.21 -3.58
N THR A 22 5.40 6.58 -2.51
CA THR A 22 6.21 7.81 -2.51
C THR A 22 7.40 7.68 -3.45
N GLU A 23 8.09 6.53 -3.43
CA GLU A 23 9.27 6.26 -4.26
C GLU A 23 8.94 6.07 -5.75
N ILE A 24 7.91 5.28 -6.08
CA ILE A 24 7.60 4.92 -7.49
C ILE A 24 6.88 6.07 -8.20
N TYR A 25 5.95 6.74 -7.50
CA TYR A 25 5.07 7.74 -8.11
C TYR A 25 5.46 9.18 -7.75
N THR A 26 6.55 9.39 -7.01
CA THR A 26 7.04 10.72 -6.58
C THR A 26 5.96 11.53 -5.86
N ILE A 27 5.23 10.85 -4.98
CA ILE A 27 4.14 11.41 -4.19
C ILE A 27 4.68 11.78 -2.81
N GLU A 28 4.30 12.95 -2.29
CA GLU A 28 4.64 13.35 -0.93
C GLU A 28 4.02 12.41 0.11
N ASP A 29 4.73 12.16 1.22
CA ASP A 29 4.33 11.22 2.27
C ASP A 29 2.88 11.45 2.74
N ASP A 30 2.52 12.70 3.05
CA ASP A 30 1.17 13.08 3.49
C ASP A 30 0.07 12.71 2.48
N GLU A 31 0.41 12.68 1.19
CA GLU A 31 -0.51 12.27 0.14
C GLU A 31 -0.59 10.75 0.01
N ALA A 32 0.55 10.05 0.04
CA ALA A 32 0.58 8.60 0.03
C ALA A 32 -0.18 8.00 1.22
N ILE A 33 0.06 8.53 2.42
CA ILE A 33 -0.65 8.14 3.66
C ILE A 33 -2.16 8.31 3.49
N ARG A 34 -2.62 9.45 2.95
CA ARG A 34 -4.05 9.69 2.71
C ARG A 34 -4.65 8.68 1.73
N MET A 35 -3.90 8.26 0.70
CA MET A 35 -4.37 7.24 -0.23
C MET A 35 -4.51 5.88 0.45
N VAL A 36 -3.51 5.48 1.23
CA VAL A 36 -3.53 4.21 1.97
C VAL A 36 -4.65 4.20 3.02
N MET A 37 -4.82 5.28 3.78
CA MET A 37 -5.95 5.42 4.71
C MET A 37 -7.31 5.30 4.02
N ALA A 38 -7.49 5.92 2.85
CA ALA A 38 -8.74 5.80 2.10
C ALA A 38 -8.99 4.35 1.62
N ALA A 39 -7.94 3.62 1.26
CA ALA A 39 -8.04 2.19 0.93
C ALA A 39 -8.35 1.32 2.16
N GLN A 40 -7.80 1.67 3.35
CA GLN A 40 -8.13 1.02 4.62
C GLN A 40 -9.62 1.22 4.97
N GLU A 41 -10.14 2.44 4.84
CA GLU A 41 -11.56 2.75 5.07
C GLU A 41 -12.49 2.00 4.10
N ALA A 42 -12.02 1.72 2.89
CA ALA A 42 -12.72 0.91 1.90
C ALA A 42 -12.55 -0.61 2.10
N GLU A 43 -12.01 -1.04 3.24
CA GLU A 43 -11.77 -2.44 3.61
C GLU A 43 -10.83 -3.22 2.65
N TYR A 44 -10.07 -2.53 1.79
CA TYR A 44 -9.18 -3.17 0.81
C TYR A 44 -8.12 -4.05 1.47
N PHE A 45 -7.61 -3.63 2.63
CA PHE A 45 -6.53 -4.31 3.33
C PHE A 45 -6.99 -5.39 4.33
N SER A 46 -8.30 -5.60 4.51
CA SER A 46 -8.84 -6.60 5.47
C SER A 46 -8.20 -7.99 5.33
N GLY A 47 -8.04 -8.48 4.10
CA GLY A 47 -7.41 -9.78 3.85
C GLY A 47 -5.92 -9.89 4.23
N HIS A 48 -5.22 -8.77 4.40
CA HIS A 48 -3.82 -8.76 4.85
C HIS A 48 -3.69 -8.91 6.36
N ASP A 49 -4.71 -8.45 7.10
CA ASP A 49 -4.82 -8.69 8.55
C ASP A 49 -5.23 -10.15 8.82
N ASP A 50 -6.19 -10.67 8.05
CA ASP A 50 -6.67 -12.05 8.15
C ASP A 50 -5.64 -13.10 7.71
N ASP A 51 -4.84 -12.81 6.68
CA ASP A 51 -3.78 -13.68 6.17
C ASP A 51 -2.44 -12.94 6.05
N PRO A 52 -1.66 -12.84 7.14
CA PRO A 52 -0.35 -12.19 7.09
C PRO A 52 0.64 -12.85 6.12
N SER A 53 0.37 -14.07 5.62
CA SER A 53 1.27 -14.73 4.67
C SER A 53 1.32 -14.03 3.31
N ILE A 54 0.31 -13.24 2.96
CA ILE A 54 0.30 -12.44 1.72
C ILE A 54 1.06 -11.11 1.86
N CYS A 55 1.38 -10.68 3.09
CA CYS A 55 2.14 -9.47 3.38
C CYS A 55 3.61 -9.66 3.00
N THR A 56 3.93 -9.46 1.72
CA THR A 56 5.26 -9.61 1.16
C THR A 56 5.66 -8.31 0.45
N LEU A 57 6.96 -8.09 0.28
CA LEU A 57 7.47 -6.93 -0.44
C LEU A 57 6.88 -6.80 -1.85
N GLU A 58 6.77 -7.93 -2.56
CA GLU A 58 6.16 -7.99 -3.89
C GLU A 58 4.68 -7.60 -3.84
N ARG A 59 3.94 -8.11 -2.84
CA ARG A 59 2.53 -7.76 -2.67
C ARG A 59 2.35 -6.29 -2.33
N ALA A 60 3.20 -5.71 -1.49
CA ALA A 60 3.15 -4.30 -1.16
C ALA A 60 3.28 -3.41 -2.41
N GLY A 61 4.12 -3.79 -3.38
CA GLY A 61 4.21 -3.07 -4.66
C GLY A 61 2.98 -3.20 -5.54
N VAL A 62 2.34 -4.38 -5.56
CA VAL A 62 1.05 -4.58 -6.24
C VAL A 62 -0.04 -3.71 -5.63
N ASP A 63 -0.10 -3.66 -4.30
CA ASP A 63 -1.09 -2.85 -3.58
C ASP A 63 -0.80 -1.36 -3.74
N ALA A 64 0.47 -0.92 -3.70
CA ALA A 64 0.87 0.46 -3.97
C ALA A 64 0.37 0.97 -5.32
N ARG A 65 0.54 0.14 -6.37
CA ARG A 65 -0.01 0.45 -7.70
C ARG A 65 -1.53 0.56 -7.67
N TRP A 66 -2.22 -0.39 -7.03
CA TRP A 66 -3.67 -0.38 -6.95
C TRP A 66 -4.18 0.87 -6.22
N VAL A 67 -3.59 1.19 -5.06
CA VAL A 67 -3.93 2.38 -4.25
C VAL A 67 -3.71 3.65 -5.07
N PHE A 68 -2.57 3.80 -5.73
CA PHE A 68 -2.29 4.96 -6.58
C PHE A 68 -3.31 5.10 -7.73
N ASP A 69 -3.64 4.00 -8.41
CA ASP A 69 -4.59 4.02 -9.53
C ASP A 69 -6.01 4.46 -9.10
N HIS A 70 -6.46 4.06 -7.90
CA HIS A 70 -7.82 4.31 -7.42
C HIS A 70 -7.96 5.62 -6.64
N TYR A 71 -6.92 6.02 -5.90
CA TYR A 71 -6.97 7.17 -5.00
C TYR A 71 -6.07 8.33 -5.42
N GLY A 72 -5.05 8.11 -6.25
CA GLY A 72 -4.15 9.17 -6.75
C GLY A 72 -4.78 10.08 -7.82
N ARG A 73 -5.83 9.63 -8.51
CA ARG A 73 -6.44 10.39 -9.63
C ARG A 73 -7.41 11.49 -9.20
N LYS A 74 -7.73 11.62 -7.91
CA LYS A 74 -8.78 12.55 -7.44
C LYS A 74 -8.32 13.99 -7.15
N ARG A 75 -7.04 14.35 -7.32
CA ARG A 75 -6.57 15.75 -7.20
C ARG A 75 -6.41 16.53 -8.52
N GLN A 76 -6.72 15.96 -9.68
CA GLN A 76 -6.66 16.70 -10.96
C GLN A 76 -7.92 17.55 -11.29
N LYS A 77 -8.88 17.67 -10.37
CA LYS A 77 -10.01 18.61 -10.52
C LYS A 77 -10.11 19.54 -9.31
N GLN A 78 -9.07 20.35 -9.09
CA GLN A 78 -9.26 21.67 -8.51
C GLN A 78 -9.19 22.66 -9.68
N HIS A 79 -10.36 23.03 -10.19
CA HIS A 79 -10.55 24.12 -11.14
C HIS A 79 -11.80 24.88 -10.72
#